data_AF-A0A258MVG5-F1
#
_entry.id   AF-A0A258MVG5-F1
#
_cell.length_a   1.000
_cell.length_b   1.000
_cell.length_c   1.000
_cell.angle_alpha   90.00
_cell.angle_beta   90.00
_cell.angle_gamma   90.00
#
_symmetry.space_group_name_H-M   'P 1'
#
loop_
_entity.id
_entity.type
_entity.pdbx_description
1 polymer ?
#
loop_
_entity_poly.entity_id
_entity_poly.type
_entity_poly.pdbx_seq_one_letter_code
_entity_poly.pdbx_strand_id
1 'polypeptide(L)'
;MIGIYEISKILTAPRRMEVTLANVVNVLSSMLQMRHGMIVILDSAGEPDMVATTGWMPQIASQIRARVPQKAIDQIVATQTPLVVQDVSADPMFAGHEDLFAPSDNTTVSFIGVPIKADTQVMGTLSIDRVWDGSARFRFDEDVRFLTMVANLVGQAVRLHTLVAGDRDRLIAQTHRLEKALKEEKPDEMSDTSVADAGPMGIVGDSPLVKRLIATAQVVARSNSTVLLRGESGTGKELFARAIHELSPRKAKPFVKVNCAALPETVLESELFGHEKGAFTGALNMRQGRFEMAHGGTLFLDEIGEISPAFQAKLLRVLQEGEFERVGGNKTLKVDVRLVC
;
A
#
# COMPACT_ATOMS: atom_id res chain seq x y z
N MET A 1 -0.44 -5.89 26.92
CA MET A 1 -1.61 -5.66 26.03
C MET A 1 -1.39 -4.56 24.99
N ILE A 2 -0.64 -3.49 25.26
CA ILE A 2 -0.38 -2.41 24.28
C ILE A 2 0.30 -2.93 23.00
N GLY A 3 1.18 -3.93 23.12
CA GLY A 3 1.94 -4.43 21.99
C GLY A 3 1.16 -5.12 20.88
N ILE A 4 0.13 -5.89 21.24
CA ILE A 4 -0.74 -6.55 20.25
C ILE A 4 -1.53 -5.50 19.46
N TYR A 5 -1.97 -4.43 20.11
CA TYR A 5 -2.71 -3.35 19.47
C TYR A 5 -1.86 -2.60 18.43
N GLU A 6 -0.61 -2.28 18.74
CA GLU A 6 0.30 -1.63 17.78
C GLU A 6 0.60 -2.52 16.58
N ILE A 7 0.87 -3.81 16.81
CA ILE A 7 1.09 -4.80 15.76
C ILE A 7 -0.16 -4.94 14.89
N SER A 8 -1.35 -5.02 15.48
CA SER A 8 -2.61 -5.08 14.76
C SER A 8 -2.79 -3.85 13.85
N LYS A 9 -2.50 -2.64 14.35
CA LYS A 9 -2.62 -1.40 13.56
C LYS A 9 -1.68 -1.39 12.35
N ILE A 10 -0.46 -1.92 12.53
CA ILE A 10 0.53 -2.06 11.46
C ILE A 10 0.02 -3.03 10.40
N LEU A 11 -0.48 -4.20 10.82
CA LEU A 11 -0.97 -5.26 9.93
C LEU A 11 -2.20 -4.86 9.12
N THR A 12 -3.05 -3.95 9.65
CA THR A 12 -4.25 -3.46 8.94
C THR A 12 -3.99 -2.28 8.00
N ALA A 13 -2.77 -1.72 7.98
CA ALA A 13 -2.46 -0.57 7.13
C ALA A 13 -2.24 -1.00 5.67
N PRO A 14 -2.74 -0.25 4.67
CA PRO A 14 -2.53 -0.55 3.25
C PRO A 14 -1.07 -0.25 2.86
N ARG A 15 -0.18 -1.22 3.07
CA ARG A 15 1.25 -1.15 2.75
C ARG A 15 1.72 -2.46 2.11
N ARG A 16 2.85 -2.40 1.41
CA ARG A 16 3.53 -3.61 0.91
C ARG A 16 3.83 -4.55 2.07
N MET A 17 3.56 -5.84 1.89
CA MET A 17 3.72 -6.87 2.92
C MET A 17 5.13 -6.86 3.53
N GLU A 18 6.17 -6.72 2.70
CA GLU A 18 7.58 -6.66 3.14
C GLU A 18 7.80 -5.56 4.19
N VAL A 19 7.26 -4.36 3.92
CA VAL A 19 7.37 -3.19 4.81
C VAL A 19 6.55 -3.41 6.08
N THR A 20 5.37 -4.02 5.95
CA THR A 20 4.51 -4.35 7.08
C THR A 20 5.21 -5.33 8.03
N LEU A 21 5.75 -6.43 7.51
CA LEU A 21 6.46 -7.44 8.30
C LEU A 21 7.71 -6.85 8.97
N ALA A 22 8.49 -6.03 8.26
CA ALA A 22 9.65 -5.35 8.85
C ALA A 22 9.26 -4.46 10.04
N ASN A 23 8.14 -3.74 9.94
CA ASN A 23 7.63 -2.92 11.04
C ASN A 23 7.14 -3.78 12.22
N VAL A 24 6.51 -4.94 11.96
CA VAL A 24 6.12 -5.87 13.03
C VAL A 24 7.34 -6.34 13.81
N VAL A 25 8.39 -6.79 13.12
CA VAL A 25 9.62 -7.27 13.76
C VAL A 25 10.32 -6.15 14.53
N ASN A 26 10.32 -4.91 14.00
CA ASN A 26 10.85 -3.76 14.72
C ASN A 26 10.06 -3.45 16.01
N VAL A 27 8.72 -3.51 15.97
CA VAL A 27 7.90 -3.32 17.18
C VAL A 27 8.14 -4.42 18.20
N LEU A 28 8.31 -5.67 17.75
CA LEU A 28 8.70 -6.78 18.64
C LEU A 28 10.03 -6.50 19.36
N SER A 29 11.01 -5.86 18.72
CA SER A 29 12.31 -5.53 19.34
C SER A 29 12.19 -4.56 20.50
N SER A 30 11.16 -3.71 20.49
CA SER A 30 10.90 -2.76 21.57
C SER A 30 10.13 -3.38 22.74
N MET A 31 9.55 -4.58 22.54
CA MET A 31 8.65 -5.23 23.51
C MET A 31 9.24 -6.48 24.15
N LEU A 32 10.13 -7.15 23.44
CA LEU A 32 10.84 -8.33 23.90
C LEU A 32 12.32 -7.98 24.09
N GLN A 33 12.94 -8.55 25.12
CA GLN A 33 14.40 -8.50 25.28
C GLN A 33 15.06 -9.47 24.30
N MET A 34 14.92 -9.18 23.00
CA MET A 34 15.49 -9.94 21.91
C MET A 34 16.72 -9.23 21.35
N ARG A 35 17.70 -10.00 20.88
CA ARG A 35 18.86 -9.48 20.17
C ARG A 35 18.53 -9.36 18.68
N HIS A 36 17.98 -10.42 18.09
CA HIS A 36 17.44 -10.36 16.75
C HIS A 36 16.04 -10.98 16.64
N GLY A 37 15.32 -10.57 15.60
CA GLY A 37 14.00 -11.12 15.27
C GLY A 37 13.85 -11.28 13.77
N MET A 38 13.19 -12.35 13.35
CA MET A 38 13.03 -12.74 11.96
C MET A 38 11.61 -13.26 11.70
N ILE A 39 10.97 -12.77 10.64
CA ILE A 39 9.78 -13.36 10.05
C ILE A 39 10.16 -13.90 8.69
N VAL A 40 9.83 -15.16 8.44
CA VAL A 40 9.97 -15.82 7.15
C VAL A 40 8.60 -16.24 6.68
N ILE A 41 8.19 -15.78 5.50
CA ILE A 41 7.00 -16.27 4.78
C ILE A 41 7.47 -17.21 3.68
N LEU A 42 6.81 -18.35 3.58
CA LEU A 42 7.16 -19.42 2.65
C LEU A 42 6.22 -19.38 1.45
N ASP A 43 6.75 -19.76 0.29
CA ASP A 43 5.94 -20.01 -0.91
C ASP A 43 5.25 -21.39 -0.84
N SER A 44 4.55 -21.76 -1.93
CA SER A 44 3.89 -23.06 -2.04
C SER A 44 4.84 -24.26 -2.10
N ALA A 45 6.13 -24.06 -2.41
CA ALA A 45 7.16 -25.08 -2.43
C ALA A 45 7.82 -25.26 -1.04
N GLY A 46 7.53 -24.36 -0.09
CA GLY A 46 8.15 -24.36 1.24
C GLY A 46 9.46 -23.57 1.29
N GLU A 47 9.77 -22.80 0.25
CA GLU A 47 10.98 -21.98 0.17
C GLU A 47 10.71 -20.55 0.69
N PRO A 48 11.72 -19.86 1.27
CA PRO A 48 11.58 -18.49 1.74
C PRO A 48 11.24 -17.47 0.62
N ASP A 49 9.99 -17.04 0.57
CA ASP A 49 9.51 -16.00 -0.36
C ASP A 49 9.83 -14.59 0.15
N MET A 50 9.45 -14.32 1.41
CA MET A 50 9.70 -13.03 2.06
C MET A 50 10.39 -13.21 3.40
N VAL A 51 11.39 -12.36 3.67
CA VAL A 51 12.13 -12.38 4.93
C VAL A 51 12.21 -10.95 5.48
N ALA A 52 11.74 -10.77 6.71
CA ALA A 52 11.80 -9.51 7.44
C ALA A 52 12.60 -9.70 8.73
N THR A 53 13.55 -8.80 9.00
CA THR A 53 14.55 -8.98 10.07
C THR A 53 14.76 -7.70 10.85
N THR A 54 15.13 -7.81 12.13
CA THR A 54 15.64 -6.69 12.95
C THR A 54 16.83 -7.13 13.80
N GLY A 55 17.64 -6.17 14.24
CA GLY A 55 18.80 -6.40 15.10
C GLY A 55 20.11 -6.70 14.36
N TRP A 56 20.06 -7.07 13.08
CA TRP A 56 21.26 -7.24 12.25
C TRP A 56 21.71 -5.93 11.58
N MET A 57 23.01 -5.82 11.31
CA MET A 57 23.56 -4.71 10.54
C MET A 57 23.02 -4.73 9.09
N PRO A 58 22.78 -3.58 8.44
CA PRO A 58 22.16 -3.50 7.11
C PRO A 58 22.84 -4.32 6.01
N GLN A 59 24.17 -4.51 6.11
CA GLN A 59 24.97 -5.29 5.17
C GLN A 59 24.73 -6.80 5.30
N ILE A 60 24.41 -7.28 6.50
CA ILE A 60 24.07 -8.68 6.78
C ILE A 60 22.59 -8.91 6.47
N ALA A 61 21.73 -7.94 6.76
CA ALA A 61 20.28 -8.02 6.53
C ALA A 61 19.91 -8.37 5.08
N SER A 62 20.66 -7.87 4.09
CA SER A 62 20.44 -8.19 2.67
C SER A 62 20.83 -9.62 2.28
N GLN A 63 21.67 -10.29 3.08
CA GLN A 63 22.15 -11.66 2.85
C GLN A 63 21.42 -12.71 3.71
N ILE A 64 20.65 -12.28 4.72
CA ILE A 64 19.96 -13.20 5.64
C ILE A 64 19.00 -14.14 4.91
N ARG A 65 18.38 -13.72 3.80
CA ARG A 65 17.51 -14.60 3.00
C ARG A 65 18.21 -15.91 2.60
N ALA A 66 19.52 -15.87 2.33
CA ALA A 66 20.31 -17.04 1.93
C ALA A 66 20.94 -17.78 3.13
N ARG A 67 20.81 -17.26 4.35
CA ARG A 67 21.40 -17.80 5.57
C ARG A 67 20.36 -17.99 6.68
N VAL A 68 19.11 -18.27 6.32
CA VAL A 68 18.08 -18.61 7.30
C VAL A 68 18.35 -20.01 7.85
N PRO A 69 18.10 -20.28 9.15
CA PRO A 69 18.32 -21.60 9.74
C PRO A 69 17.26 -22.59 9.24
N GLN A 70 17.46 -23.12 8.02
CA GLN A 70 16.45 -23.90 7.29
C GLN A 70 15.95 -25.11 8.09
N LYS A 71 16.85 -25.86 8.74
CA LYS A 71 16.46 -27.03 9.55
C LYS A 71 15.49 -26.70 10.68
N ALA A 72 15.69 -25.55 11.34
CA ALA A 72 14.81 -25.09 12.40
C ALA A 72 13.44 -24.66 11.83
N ILE A 73 13.44 -23.98 10.68
CA ILE A 73 12.21 -23.58 9.97
C ILE A 73 11.43 -24.83 9.55
N ASP A 74 12.08 -25.78 8.89
CA ASP A 74 11.49 -27.04 8.43
C ASP A 74 10.85 -27.82 9.59
N GLN A 75 11.52 -27.87 10.75
CA GLN A 75 10.98 -28.52 11.93
C GLN A 75 9.72 -27.81 12.46
N ILE A 76 9.72 -26.47 12.52
CA ILE A 76 8.54 -25.69 12.96
C ILE A 76 7.37 -25.89 12.00
N VAL A 77 7.65 -25.91 10.69
CA VAL A 77 6.65 -26.12 9.64
C VAL A 77 6.09 -27.53 9.70
N ALA A 78 6.95 -28.56 9.81
CA ALA A 78 6.55 -29.95 9.84
C ALA A 78 5.76 -30.33 11.10
N THR A 79 6.19 -29.85 12.26
CA THR A 79 5.51 -30.13 13.54
C THR A 79 4.32 -29.22 13.78
N GLN A 80 4.29 -28.06 13.12
CA GLN A 80 3.35 -26.97 13.39
C GLN A 80 3.31 -26.52 14.86
N THR A 81 4.41 -26.71 15.59
CA THR A 81 4.53 -26.35 17.01
C THR A 81 5.70 -25.38 17.22
N PRO A 82 5.67 -24.56 18.29
CA PRO A 82 6.83 -23.75 18.67
C PRO A 82 8.08 -24.60 18.91
N LEU A 83 9.23 -24.07 18.47
CA LEU A 83 10.56 -24.63 18.72
C LEU A 83 11.30 -23.70 19.69
N VAL A 84 11.78 -24.24 20.81
CA VAL A 84 12.59 -23.51 21.78
C VAL A 84 13.91 -24.23 21.94
N VAL A 85 15.01 -23.53 21.65
CA VAL A 85 16.38 -24.03 21.82
C VAL A 85 17.07 -23.15 22.84
N GLN A 86 17.54 -23.74 23.93
CA GLN A 86 18.17 -23.00 25.03
C GLN A 86 19.58 -22.53 24.68
N ASP A 87 20.33 -23.40 23.98
CA ASP A 87 21.68 -23.11 23.52
C ASP A 87 21.81 -23.46 22.05
N VAL A 88 21.82 -22.42 21.21
CA VAL A 88 21.95 -22.53 19.76
C VAL A 88 23.31 -23.11 19.35
N SER A 89 24.38 -22.89 20.14
CA SER A 89 25.72 -23.37 19.81
C SER A 89 25.88 -24.88 19.95
N ALA A 90 25.05 -25.50 20.79
CA ALA A 90 25.07 -26.94 21.05
C ALA A 90 24.08 -27.73 20.16
N ASP A 91 23.22 -27.05 19.40
CA ASP A 91 22.11 -27.68 18.67
C ASP A 91 22.45 -27.93 17.18
N PRO A 92 22.38 -29.17 16.68
CA PRO A 92 22.68 -29.52 15.28
C PRO A 92 21.82 -28.81 14.22
N MET A 93 20.66 -28.28 14.59
CA MET A 93 19.79 -27.52 13.69
C MET A 93 20.42 -26.21 13.22
N PHE A 94 21.38 -25.66 13.97
CA PHE A 94 22.00 -24.37 13.71
C PHE A 94 23.44 -24.46 13.21
N ALA A 95 23.93 -25.67 12.93
CA ALA A 95 25.25 -25.89 12.35
C ALA A 95 25.45 -25.04 11.07
N GLY A 96 26.56 -24.30 11.00
CA GLY A 96 26.88 -23.39 9.88
C GLY A 96 26.20 -22.01 9.93
N HIS A 97 25.47 -21.72 11.01
CA HIS A 97 24.87 -20.41 11.28
C HIS A 97 25.48 -19.73 12.51
N GLU A 98 26.66 -20.18 12.98
CA GLU A 98 27.32 -19.66 14.18
C GLU A 98 27.52 -18.14 14.10
N ASP A 99 27.95 -17.60 12.95
CA ASP A 99 28.17 -16.15 12.76
C ASP A 99 26.92 -15.29 13.00
N LEU A 100 25.72 -15.85 12.83
CA LEU A 100 24.45 -15.13 12.99
C LEU A 100 24.01 -15.09 14.44
N PHE A 101 24.31 -16.14 15.20
CA PHE A 101 23.79 -16.34 16.55
C PHE A 101 24.86 -16.23 17.64
N ALA A 102 26.15 -16.33 17.35
CA ALA A 102 27.25 -16.27 18.32
C ALA A 102 28.11 -15.00 18.13
N PRO A 103 27.94 -13.95 18.96
CA PRO A 103 28.67 -12.69 18.79
C PRO A 103 30.09 -12.73 19.37
N SER A 104 30.40 -13.69 20.26
CA SER A 104 31.69 -13.80 20.97
C SER A 104 31.80 -15.15 21.68
N ASP A 105 33.03 -15.64 21.88
CA ASP A 105 33.31 -16.78 22.77
C ASP A 105 32.68 -16.52 24.14
N ASN A 106 31.87 -17.46 24.64
CA ASN A 106 31.26 -17.50 25.98
C ASN A 106 29.88 -16.82 26.17
N THR A 107 29.13 -16.51 25.11
CA THR A 107 27.72 -16.04 25.24
C THR A 107 26.74 -17.09 24.74
N THR A 108 25.98 -17.71 25.65
CA THR A 108 24.90 -18.64 25.27
C THR A 108 23.73 -17.85 24.70
N VAL A 109 23.22 -18.28 23.54
CA VAL A 109 22.08 -17.65 22.87
C VAL A 109 20.96 -18.68 22.77
N SER A 110 19.77 -18.26 23.18
CA SER A 110 18.54 -19.05 23.05
C SER A 110 17.74 -18.59 21.85
N PHE A 111 17.09 -19.55 21.18
CA PHE A 111 16.22 -19.32 20.03
C PHE A 111 14.79 -19.74 20.37
N ILE A 112 13.83 -18.94 19.89
CA ILE A 112 12.40 -19.25 19.97
C ILE A 112 11.81 -19.02 18.59
N GLY A 113 11.24 -20.05 18.00
CA GLY A 113 10.51 -19.98 16.74
C GLY A 113 9.07 -20.45 16.92
N VAL A 114 8.12 -19.76 16.31
CA VAL A 114 6.71 -20.13 16.29
C VAL A 114 6.20 -20.18 14.85
N PRO A 115 5.25 -21.08 14.54
CA PRO A 115 4.65 -21.14 13.22
C PRO A 115 3.70 -19.95 12.99
N ILE A 116 3.77 -19.36 11.81
CA ILE A 116 2.78 -18.42 11.29
C ILE A 116 1.73 -19.23 10.55
N LYS A 117 0.52 -19.28 11.09
CA LYS A 117 -0.57 -20.10 10.55
C LYS A 117 -1.67 -19.24 9.95
N ALA A 118 -2.24 -19.72 8.85
CA ALA A 118 -3.55 -19.30 8.38
C ALA A 118 -4.41 -20.55 8.20
N ASP A 119 -5.51 -20.62 8.95
CA ASP A 119 -6.35 -21.82 9.07
C ASP A 119 -5.54 -23.08 9.49
N THR A 120 -5.44 -24.08 8.61
CA THR A 120 -4.74 -25.35 8.84
C THR A 120 -3.35 -25.41 8.21
N GLN A 121 -2.93 -24.35 7.51
CA GLN A 121 -1.66 -24.30 6.79
C GLN A 121 -0.66 -23.38 7.50
N VAL A 122 0.58 -23.84 7.64
CA VAL A 122 1.70 -22.99 8.07
C VAL A 122 2.17 -22.21 6.85
N MET A 123 2.06 -20.88 6.93
CA MET A 123 2.51 -19.95 5.88
C MET A 123 3.94 -19.49 6.09
N GLY A 124 4.53 -19.75 7.25
CA GLY A 124 5.88 -19.30 7.58
C GLY A 124 6.22 -19.45 9.05
N THR A 125 7.27 -18.75 9.48
CA THR A 125 7.79 -18.80 10.85
C THR A 125 8.12 -17.40 11.36
N LEU A 126 7.83 -17.14 12.63
CA LEU A 126 8.31 -15.98 13.37
C LEU A 126 9.30 -16.49 14.42
N SER A 127 10.51 -15.96 14.42
CA SER A 127 11.55 -16.36 15.35
C SER A 127 12.30 -15.19 15.96
N ILE A 128 12.77 -15.38 17.17
CA ILE A 128 13.65 -14.44 17.87
C ILE A 128 14.83 -15.18 18.49
N ASP A 129 15.91 -14.45 18.71
CA ASP A 129 17.03 -14.91 19.53
C ASP A 129 17.32 -13.92 20.67
N ARG A 130 17.91 -14.43 21.75
CA ARG A 130 18.30 -13.63 22.91
C ARG A 130 19.50 -14.20 23.62
N VAL A 131 20.24 -13.34 24.31
CA VAL A 131 21.31 -13.75 25.21
C VAL A 131 20.70 -14.43 26.43
N TRP A 132 21.20 -15.61 26.76
CA TRP A 132 20.82 -16.37 27.94
C TRP A 132 21.46 -15.75 29.19
N ASP A 133 20.63 -15.25 30.13
CA ASP A 133 21.09 -14.62 31.38
C ASP A 133 21.16 -15.59 32.56
N GLY A 134 20.97 -16.89 32.33
CA GLY A 134 20.96 -17.92 33.38
C GLY A 134 19.70 -17.94 34.25
N SER A 135 18.72 -17.04 34.01
CA SER A 135 17.51 -16.92 34.82
C SER A 135 16.22 -17.26 34.03
N ALA A 136 15.59 -18.34 34.49
CA ALA A 136 14.18 -18.73 34.30
C ALA A 136 13.77 -19.46 33.00
N ARG A 137 13.53 -20.78 33.16
CA ARG A 137 12.60 -21.57 32.32
C ARG A 137 11.20 -20.94 32.19
N PHE A 138 10.77 -20.14 33.17
CA PHE A 138 9.44 -19.50 33.21
C PHE A 138 9.24 -18.34 32.21
N ARG A 139 10.29 -17.75 31.65
CA ARG A 139 10.17 -16.67 30.65
C ARG A 139 9.79 -17.18 29.25
N PHE A 140 10.17 -18.41 28.89
CA PHE A 140 9.91 -18.95 27.55
C PHE A 140 8.43 -19.15 27.25
N ASP A 141 7.63 -19.61 28.20
CA ASP A 141 6.22 -19.90 27.95
C ASP A 141 5.39 -18.63 27.67
N GLU A 142 5.70 -17.53 28.33
CA GLU A 142 5.04 -16.23 28.07
C GLU A 142 5.43 -15.68 26.70
N ASP A 143 6.71 -15.74 26.36
CA ASP A 143 7.20 -15.30 25.05
C ASP A 143 6.65 -16.16 23.92
N VAL A 144 6.64 -17.48 24.08
CA VAL A 144 6.04 -18.40 23.10
C VAL A 144 4.57 -18.08 22.91
N ARG A 145 3.80 -17.86 23.99
CA ARG A 145 2.39 -17.45 23.88
C ARG A 145 2.23 -16.11 23.17
N PHE A 146 3.05 -15.12 23.50
CA PHE A 146 3.01 -13.81 22.88
C PHE A 146 3.37 -13.85 21.39
N LEU A 147 4.49 -14.49 21.06
CA LEU A 147 4.92 -14.72 19.68
C LEU A 147 3.87 -15.50 18.90
N THR A 148 3.24 -16.52 19.49
CA THR A 148 2.16 -17.28 18.83
C THR A 148 0.96 -16.39 18.51
N MET A 149 0.56 -15.49 19.43
CA MET A 149 -0.52 -14.52 19.15
C MET A 149 -0.14 -13.59 17.99
N VAL A 150 1.08 -13.06 17.99
CA VAL A 150 1.57 -12.19 16.91
C VAL A 150 1.67 -12.94 15.58
N ALA A 151 2.19 -14.16 15.59
CA ALA A 151 2.32 -15.02 14.42
C ALA A 151 0.95 -15.34 13.80
N ASN A 152 -0.08 -15.57 14.61
CA ASN A 152 -1.44 -15.75 14.12
C ASN A 152 -1.96 -14.48 13.43
N LEU A 153 -1.75 -13.29 14.01
CA LEU A 153 -2.16 -12.03 13.37
C LEU A 153 -1.42 -11.79 12.05
N VAL A 154 -0.11 -12.04 12.02
CA VAL A 154 0.70 -11.97 10.80
C VAL A 154 0.15 -12.94 9.75
N GLY A 155 -0.17 -14.18 10.13
CA GLY A 155 -0.71 -15.18 9.21
C GLY A 155 -2.04 -14.76 8.58
N GLN A 156 -2.96 -14.20 9.37
CA GLN A 156 -4.22 -13.66 8.86
C GLN A 156 -4.01 -12.49 7.88
N ALA A 157 -3.09 -11.58 8.20
CA ALA A 157 -2.78 -10.45 7.34
C ALA A 157 -2.13 -10.88 6.01
N VAL A 158 -1.19 -11.83 6.06
CA VAL A 158 -0.56 -12.41 4.87
C VAL A 158 -1.61 -13.07 3.99
N ARG A 159 -2.48 -13.91 4.55
CA ARG A 159 -3.58 -14.52 3.81
C ARG A 159 -4.51 -13.49 3.16
N LEU A 160 -4.95 -12.47 3.90
CA LEU A 160 -5.80 -11.41 3.38
C LEU A 160 -5.14 -10.72 2.18
N HIS A 161 -3.85 -10.44 2.28
CA HIS A 161 -3.08 -9.85 1.19
C HIS A 161 -2.97 -10.79 -0.01
N THR A 162 -2.75 -12.09 0.19
CA THR A 162 -2.68 -13.09 -0.89
C THR A 162 -4.05 -13.26 -1.58
N LEU A 163 -5.16 -13.22 -0.84
CA LEU A 163 -6.51 -13.26 -1.42
C LEU A 163 -6.81 -12.00 -2.24
N VAL A 164 -6.50 -10.81 -1.71
CA VAL A 164 -6.70 -9.53 -2.43
C VAL A 164 -5.79 -9.42 -3.65
N ALA A 165 -4.55 -9.91 -3.57
CA ALA A 165 -3.62 -9.94 -4.70
C ALA A 165 -4.11 -10.90 -5.80
N GLY A 166 -4.58 -12.09 -5.43
CA GLY A 166 -5.11 -13.08 -6.39
C GLY A 166 -6.35 -12.59 -7.14
N ASP A 167 -7.26 -11.89 -6.47
CA ASP A 167 -8.43 -11.26 -7.11
C ASP A 167 -8.01 -10.15 -8.07
N ARG A 168 -7.01 -9.35 -7.71
CA ARG A 168 -6.49 -8.28 -8.57
C ARG A 168 -5.90 -8.83 -9.86
N ASP A 169 -5.10 -9.90 -9.78
CA ASP A 169 -4.49 -10.52 -10.96
C ASP A 169 -5.53 -11.22 -11.85
N ARG A 170 -6.55 -11.84 -11.24
CA ARG A 170 -7.70 -12.37 -11.99
C ARG A 170 -8.48 -11.29 -12.72
N LEU A 171 -8.73 -10.15 -12.07
CA LEU A 171 -9.43 -9.00 -12.68
C LEU A 171 -8.62 -8.39 -13.83
N ILE A 172 -7.29 -8.32 -13.70
CA ILE A 172 -6.39 -7.87 -14.79
C ILE A 172 -6.35 -8.89 -15.94
N ALA A 173 -6.29 -10.19 -15.63
CA ALA A 173 -6.32 -11.23 -16.66
C ALA A 173 -7.67 -11.30 -17.38
N GLN A 174 -8.77 -11.06 -16.67
CA GLN A 174 -10.12 -11.02 -17.24
C GLN A 174 -10.31 -9.78 -18.11
N THR A 175 -9.81 -8.61 -17.71
CA THR A 175 -9.80 -7.42 -18.57
C THR A 175 -8.96 -7.65 -19.83
N HIS A 176 -7.78 -8.25 -19.73
CA HIS A 176 -6.98 -8.60 -20.90
C HIS A 176 -7.64 -9.64 -21.81
N ARG A 177 -8.32 -10.66 -21.25
CA ARG A 177 -9.08 -11.64 -22.05
C ARG A 177 -10.30 -11.03 -22.72
N LEU A 178 -11.02 -10.12 -22.04
CA LEU A 178 -12.13 -9.37 -22.61
C LEU A 178 -11.65 -8.44 -23.73
N GLU A 179 -10.56 -7.70 -23.52
CA GLU A 179 -9.94 -6.87 -24.55
C GLU A 179 -9.49 -7.69 -25.76
N LYS A 180 -8.95 -8.89 -25.52
CA LYS A 180 -8.52 -9.80 -26.59
C LYS A 180 -9.70 -10.42 -27.33
N ALA A 181 -10.73 -10.89 -26.63
CA ALA A 181 -11.95 -11.41 -27.25
C ALA A 181 -12.70 -10.33 -28.04
N LEU A 182 -12.75 -9.08 -27.55
CA LEU A 182 -13.28 -7.93 -28.29
C LEU A 182 -12.47 -7.57 -29.53
N LYS A 183 -11.18 -7.92 -29.58
CA LYS A 183 -10.32 -7.77 -30.77
C LYS A 183 -10.46 -8.95 -31.74
N GLU A 184 -10.66 -10.17 -31.24
CA GLU A 184 -10.76 -11.39 -32.04
C GLU A 184 -12.16 -11.62 -32.62
N GLU A 185 -13.24 -11.13 -31.99
CA GLU A 185 -14.60 -11.10 -32.55
C GLU A 185 -14.79 -10.04 -33.65
N LYS A 186 -13.74 -9.27 -33.99
CA LYS A 186 -13.69 -8.43 -35.19
C LYS A 186 -12.60 -8.89 -36.17
N PRO A 187 -12.75 -10.04 -36.86
CA PRO A 187 -11.92 -10.34 -38.00
C PRO A 187 -12.41 -9.56 -39.23
N ASP A 188 -11.59 -8.62 -39.70
CA ASP A 188 -11.39 -8.30 -41.12
C ASP A 188 -12.61 -8.04 -42.03
N GLU A 189 -13.58 -7.25 -41.58
CA GLU A 189 -14.38 -6.43 -42.50
C GLU A 189 -14.41 -4.97 -42.02
N MET A 190 -14.08 -4.07 -42.96
CA MET A 190 -14.00 -2.61 -42.86
C MET A 190 -12.65 -2.00 -42.44
N SER A 191 -11.60 -2.38 -43.18
CA SER A 191 -10.77 -1.33 -43.81
C SER A 191 -11.68 -0.53 -44.76
N ASP A 192 -11.71 0.79 -44.61
CA ASP A 192 -12.45 1.74 -45.48
C ASP A 192 -13.99 1.76 -45.37
N THR A 193 -14.57 1.95 -44.17
CA THR A 193 -15.74 2.86 -44.06
C THR A 193 -16.02 3.29 -42.61
N SER A 194 -15.93 4.60 -42.36
CA SER A 194 -16.58 5.37 -41.27
C SER A 194 -16.49 4.86 -39.82
N VAL A 195 -15.72 5.62 -39.03
CA VAL A 195 -15.71 5.72 -37.56
C VAL A 195 -17.06 6.27 -37.03
N ALA A 196 -18.15 5.54 -37.21
CA ALA A 196 -19.49 5.97 -36.84
C ALA A 196 -20.21 4.88 -36.03
N ASP A 197 -19.79 4.66 -34.78
CA ASP A 197 -20.72 4.36 -33.66
C ASP A 197 -20.08 4.23 -32.27
N ALA A 198 -18.77 4.42 -32.11
CA ALA A 198 -18.25 4.92 -30.85
C ALA A 198 -18.55 6.43 -30.80
N GLY A 199 -19.62 6.82 -30.11
CA GLY A 199 -19.92 8.22 -29.85
C GLY A 199 -18.66 8.97 -29.36
N PRO A 200 -18.50 10.26 -29.71
CA PRO A 200 -17.29 11.01 -29.35
C PRO A 200 -17.01 10.86 -27.85
N MET A 201 -15.75 10.54 -27.51
CA MET A 201 -15.22 10.46 -26.13
C MET A 201 -15.51 9.16 -25.35
N GLY A 202 -15.90 8.07 -26.02
CA GLY A 202 -16.11 6.78 -25.35
C GLY A 202 -17.36 6.73 -24.46
N ILE A 203 -18.24 7.73 -24.57
CA ILE A 203 -19.54 7.77 -23.91
C ILE A 203 -20.54 7.02 -24.79
N VAL A 204 -20.98 5.85 -24.33
CA VAL A 204 -21.99 5.03 -25.02
C VAL A 204 -23.38 5.43 -24.54
N GLY A 205 -24.23 5.92 -25.44
CA GLY A 205 -25.61 6.25 -25.12
C GLY A 205 -26.28 7.16 -26.15
N ASP A 206 -27.42 6.71 -26.68
CA ASP A 206 -28.15 7.40 -27.77
C ASP A 206 -29.32 8.28 -27.32
N SER A 207 -29.57 8.34 -26.01
CA SER A 207 -30.65 9.15 -25.45
C SER A 207 -30.47 10.64 -25.81
N PRO A 208 -31.56 11.37 -26.15
CA PRO A 208 -31.51 12.81 -26.39
C PRO A 208 -30.86 13.61 -25.25
N LEU A 209 -30.99 13.14 -24.01
CA LEU A 209 -30.35 13.75 -22.84
C LEU A 209 -28.82 13.61 -22.88
N VAL A 210 -28.32 12.43 -23.25
CA VAL A 210 -26.87 12.16 -23.35
C VAL A 210 -26.25 12.97 -24.50
N LYS A 211 -26.94 13.05 -25.65
CA LYS A 211 -26.51 13.89 -26.79
C LYS A 211 -26.42 15.37 -26.41
N ARG A 212 -27.38 15.88 -25.63
CA ARG A 212 -27.33 17.25 -25.10
C ARG A 212 -26.16 17.45 -24.15
N LEU A 213 -25.93 16.52 -23.20
CA LEU A 213 -24.79 16.59 -22.28
C LEU A 213 -23.44 16.59 -23.01
N ILE A 214 -23.29 15.73 -24.04
CA ILE A 214 -22.10 15.69 -24.90
C ILE A 214 -21.88 17.04 -25.61
N ALA A 215 -22.93 17.62 -26.19
CA ALA A 215 -22.84 18.92 -26.85
C ALA A 215 -22.46 20.03 -25.85
N THR A 216 -23.05 20.03 -24.65
CA THR A 216 -22.68 20.96 -23.58
C THR A 216 -21.23 20.80 -23.15
N ALA A 217 -20.76 19.55 -22.97
CA ALA A 217 -19.38 19.26 -22.62
C ALA A 217 -18.41 19.79 -23.70
N GLN A 218 -18.73 19.64 -24.99
CA GLN A 218 -17.92 20.19 -26.09
C GLN A 218 -17.80 21.72 -26.05
N VAL A 219 -18.89 22.41 -25.75
CA VAL A 219 -18.89 23.88 -25.65
C VAL A 219 -18.05 24.33 -24.45
N VAL A 220 -18.30 23.72 -23.28
CA VAL A 220 -17.61 24.07 -22.04
C VAL A 220 -16.13 23.68 -22.09
N ALA A 221 -15.76 22.60 -22.77
CA ALA A 221 -14.36 22.17 -22.90
C ALA A 221 -13.46 23.26 -23.51
N ARG A 222 -14.00 24.09 -24.41
CA ARG A 222 -13.27 25.18 -25.06
C ARG A 222 -13.01 26.39 -24.15
N SER A 223 -13.72 26.50 -23.02
CA SER A 223 -13.48 27.56 -22.04
C SER A 223 -12.52 27.11 -20.94
N ASN A 224 -11.89 28.09 -20.27
CA ASN A 224 -11.07 27.84 -19.07
C ASN A 224 -11.90 27.86 -17.77
N SER A 225 -13.23 27.86 -17.86
CA SER A 225 -14.11 27.93 -16.69
C SER A 225 -14.06 26.62 -15.88
N THR A 226 -14.25 26.76 -14.57
CA THR A 226 -14.55 25.64 -13.67
C THR A 226 -15.85 24.96 -14.06
N VAL A 227 -15.87 23.63 -14.03
CA VAL A 227 -17.04 22.83 -14.41
C VAL A 227 -17.51 22.02 -13.22
N LEU A 228 -18.83 22.04 -12.96
CA LEU A 228 -19.48 21.22 -11.95
C LEU A 228 -20.37 20.16 -12.62
N LEU A 229 -20.09 18.89 -12.36
CA LEU A 229 -20.76 17.70 -12.85
C LEU A 229 -21.68 17.16 -11.75
N ARG A 230 -22.99 17.31 -11.98
CA ARG A 230 -24.01 16.82 -11.04
C ARG A 230 -24.56 15.48 -11.52
N GLY A 231 -24.72 14.56 -10.58
CA GLY A 231 -25.29 13.24 -10.82
C GLY A 231 -25.01 12.30 -9.67
N GLU A 232 -25.77 11.23 -9.54
CA GLU A 232 -25.57 10.20 -8.51
C GLU A 232 -24.21 9.49 -8.67
N SER A 233 -23.71 8.88 -7.59
CA SER A 233 -22.46 8.11 -7.65
C SER A 233 -22.60 6.95 -8.65
N GLY A 234 -21.54 6.63 -9.40
CA GLY A 234 -21.55 5.57 -10.41
C GLY A 234 -22.18 5.93 -11.78
N THR A 235 -22.70 7.15 -11.98
CA THR A 235 -23.32 7.58 -13.26
C THR A 235 -22.32 7.94 -14.38
N GLY A 236 -21.03 7.64 -14.21
CA GLY A 236 -20.01 7.91 -15.24
C GLY A 236 -19.55 9.36 -15.35
N LYS A 237 -19.69 10.18 -14.29
CA LYS A 237 -19.20 11.59 -14.25
C LYS A 237 -17.72 11.72 -14.63
N GLU A 238 -16.91 10.72 -14.28
CA GLU A 238 -15.49 10.67 -14.67
C GLU A 238 -15.28 10.66 -16.19
N LEU A 239 -16.15 9.98 -16.95
CA LEU A 239 -16.08 9.97 -18.42
C LEU A 239 -16.31 11.38 -18.98
N PHE A 240 -17.26 12.12 -18.41
CA PHE A 240 -17.50 13.51 -18.77
C PHE A 240 -16.35 14.45 -18.37
N ALA A 241 -15.74 14.25 -17.20
CA ALA A 241 -14.59 15.05 -16.77
C ALA A 241 -13.38 14.85 -17.72
N ARG A 242 -13.12 13.60 -18.11
CA ARG A 242 -12.06 13.25 -19.06
C ARG A 242 -12.36 13.79 -20.46
N ALA A 243 -13.58 13.63 -20.93
CA ALA A 243 -14.08 14.23 -22.18
C ALA A 243 -13.83 15.74 -22.25
N ILE A 244 -14.19 16.47 -21.18
CA ILE A 244 -13.98 17.92 -21.08
C ILE A 244 -12.49 18.26 -21.19
N HIS A 245 -11.61 17.50 -20.54
CA HIS A 245 -10.17 17.70 -20.62
C HIS A 245 -9.62 17.44 -22.03
N GLU A 246 -9.97 16.31 -22.64
CA GLU A 246 -9.50 15.88 -23.97
C GLU A 246 -9.95 16.84 -25.10
N LEU A 247 -11.12 17.46 -24.95
CA LEU A 247 -11.65 18.46 -25.87
C LEU A 247 -11.17 19.88 -25.58
N SER A 248 -10.43 20.10 -24.51
CA SER A 248 -9.93 21.43 -24.13
C SER A 248 -8.60 21.79 -24.79
N PRO A 249 -8.22 23.08 -24.81
CA PRO A 249 -6.86 23.49 -25.17
C PRO A 249 -5.77 22.84 -24.27
N ARG A 250 -6.15 22.33 -23.09
CA ARG A 250 -5.26 21.66 -22.13
C ARG A 250 -5.13 20.15 -22.34
N LYS A 251 -5.65 19.58 -23.43
CA LYS A 251 -5.62 18.12 -23.69
C LYS A 251 -4.23 17.47 -23.67
N ALA A 252 -3.17 18.24 -23.90
CA ALA A 252 -1.77 17.78 -23.87
C ALA A 252 -1.07 18.06 -22.52
N LYS A 253 -1.82 18.58 -21.54
CA LYS A 253 -1.34 18.96 -20.20
C LYS A 253 -1.83 17.92 -19.18
N PRO A 254 -1.31 17.94 -17.93
CA PRO A 254 -1.69 16.95 -16.94
C PRO A 254 -3.21 16.92 -16.65
N PHE A 255 -3.78 15.72 -16.58
CA PHE A 255 -5.11 15.48 -16.00
C PHE A 255 -4.93 14.75 -14.68
N VAL A 256 -5.13 15.46 -13.56
CA VAL A 256 -4.92 14.93 -12.21
C VAL A 256 -6.29 14.68 -11.58
N LYS A 257 -6.54 13.45 -11.13
CA LYS A 257 -7.78 13.07 -10.43
C LYS A 257 -7.53 12.91 -8.93
N VAL A 258 -8.47 13.39 -8.13
CA VAL A 258 -8.51 13.21 -6.67
C VAL A 258 -9.93 12.82 -6.27
N ASN A 259 -10.06 11.72 -5.52
CA ASN A 259 -11.31 11.41 -4.83
C ASN A 259 -11.23 11.98 -3.42
N CYS A 260 -12.17 12.86 -3.07
CA CYS A 260 -12.18 13.57 -1.80
C CYS A 260 -12.77 12.76 -0.63
N ALA A 261 -13.62 11.75 -0.89
CA ALA A 261 -14.21 10.92 0.17
C ALA A 261 -13.31 9.76 0.63
N ALA A 262 -12.30 9.41 -0.18
CA ALA A 262 -11.43 8.26 0.09
C ALA A 262 -10.36 8.52 1.17
N LEU A 263 -10.20 9.76 1.66
CA LEU A 263 -9.09 10.17 2.52
C LEU A 263 -9.56 10.95 3.77
N PRO A 264 -8.92 10.73 4.94
CA PRO A 264 -9.08 11.62 6.09
C PRO A 264 -8.66 13.05 5.74
N GLU A 265 -9.33 14.06 6.32
CA GLU A 265 -9.15 15.48 5.97
C GLU A 265 -7.69 15.97 6.00
N THR A 266 -6.91 15.55 7.01
CA THR A 266 -5.48 15.91 7.13
C THR A 266 -4.63 15.31 6.02
N VAL A 267 -5.00 14.13 5.51
CA VAL A 267 -4.34 13.47 4.38
C VAL A 267 -4.78 14.10 3.07
N LEU A 268 -6.06 14.45 2.94
CA LEU A 268 -6.60 15.16 1.78
C LEU A 268 -5.92 16.52 1.60
N GLU A 269 -5.70 17.26 2.68
CA GLU A 269 -4.99 18.54 2.66
C GLU A 269 -3.54 18.38 2.20
N SER A 270 -2.84 17.39 2.75
CA SER A 270 -1.46 17.06 2.38
C SER A 270 -1.32 16.54 0.95
N GLU A 271 -2.32 15.81 0.42
CA GLU A 271 -2.34 15.39 -0.98
C GLU A 271 -2.61 16.57 -1.91
N LEU A 272 -3.63 17.40 -1.65
CA LEU A 272 -4.01 18.49 -2.54
C LEU A 272 -2.98 19.62 -2.58
N PHE A 273 -2.51 20.07 -1.41
CA PHE A 273 -1.58 21.21 -1.30
C PHE A 273 -0.13 20.79 -1.10
N GLY A 274 0.15 19.53 -0.79
CA GLY A 274 1.51 19.11 -0.45
C GLY A 274 1.91 19.56 0.96
N HIS A 275 3.10 19.17 1.37
CA HIS A 275 3.64 19.52 2.69
C HIS A 275 5.14 19.80 2.63
N GLU A 276 5.59 20.66 3.54
CA GLU A 276 7.01 20.87 3.79
C GLU A 276 7.54 19.80 4.77
N LYS A 277 8.86 19.63 4.78
CA LYS A 277 9.53 18.73 5.74
C LYS A 277 9.23 19.20 7.17
N GLY A 278 8.74 18.28 8.01
CA GLY A 278 8.41 18.56 9.41
C GLY A 278 7.02 19.18 9.64
N ALA A 279 6.16 19.25 8.63
CA ALA A 279 4.80 19.81 8.77
C ALA A 279 3.90 19.04 9.77
N PHE A 280 4.14 17.74 9.96
CA PHE A 280 3.47 16.88 10.93
C PHE A 280 4.36 15.69 11.33
N THR A 281 3.95 14.91 12.34
CA THR A 281 4.69 13.72 12.78
C THR A 281 4.75 12.66 11.67
N GLY A 282 5.95 12.44 11.11
CA GLY A 282 6.18 11.54 9.97
C GLY A 282 6.40 12.24 8.62
N ALA A 283 6.33 13.57 8.55
CA ALA A 283 6.68 14.36 7.36
C ALA A 283 8.21 14.46 7.18
N LEU A 284 8.86 13.32 6.90
CA LEU A 284 10.32 13.23 6.78
C LEU A 284 10.88 13.98 5.57
N ASN A 285 10.08 14.07 4.51
CA ASN A 285 10.43 14.71 3.24
C ASN A 285 9.32 15.70 2.84
N MET A 286 9.70 16.68 2.02
CA MET A 286 8.76 17.56 1.34
C MET A 286 8.02 16.79 0.23
N ARG A 287 6.73 17.09 0.02
CA ARG A 287 5.92 16.50 -1.05
C ARG A 287 5.13 17.56 -1.80
N GLN A 288 5.18 17.50 -3.13
CA GLN A 288 4.37 18.35 -4.01
C GLN A 288 2.89 17.92 -3.96
N GLY A 289 1.99 18.91 -3.93
CA GLY A 289 0.55 18.70 -3.92
C GLY A 289 -0.03 18.47 -5.31
N ARG A 290 -1.27 17.97 -5.38
CA ARG A 290 -1.99 17.76 -6.65
C ARG A 290 -2.23 19.05 -7.41
N PHE A 291 -2.40 20.20 -6.74
CA PHE A 291 -2.47 21.51 -7.41
C PHE A 291 -1.18 21.85 -8.16
N GLU A 292 -0.03 21.56 -7.56
CA GLU A 292 1.28 21.76 -8.18
C GLU A 292 1.49 20.81 -9.36
N MET A 293 1.11 19.53 -9.20
CA MET A 293 1.18 18.53 -10.27
C MET A 293 0.23 18.83 -11.44
N ALA A 294 -0.90 19.47 -11.18
CA ALA A 294 -1.91 19.84 -12.18
C ALA A 294 -1.62 21.19 -12.86
N HIS A 295 -0.51 21.86 -12.52
CA HIS A 295 -0.18 23.17 -13.07
C HIS A 295 -0.16 23.18 -14.61
N GLY A 296 -0.91 24.13 -15.20
CA GLY A 296 -1.14 24.24 -16.64
C GLY A 296 -2.15 23.23 -17.21
N GLY A 297 -2.68 22.33 -16.37
CA GLY A 297 -3.57 21.22 -16.74
C GLY A 297 -4.96 21.31 -16.12
N THR A 298 -5.55 20.17 -15.83
CA THR A 298 -6.89 20.02 -15.25
C THR A 298 -6.83 19.17 -13.98
N LEU A 299 -7.47 19.64 -12.92
CA LEU A 299 -7.67 18.90 -11.68
C LEU A 299 -9.14 18.50 -11.57
N PHE A 300 -9.38 17.19 -11.53
CA PHE A 300 -10.71 16.63 -11.29
C PHE A 300 -10.86 16.25 -9.81
N LEU A 301 -11.82 16.87 -9.12
CA LEU A 301 -12.17 16.57 -7.74
C LEU A 301 -13.49 15.79 -7.72
N ASP A 302 -13.41 14.50 -7.45
CA ASP A 302 -14.59 13.66 -7.28
C ASP A 302 -15.09 13.71 -5.84
N GLU A 303 -16.41 13.61 -5.67
CA GLU A 303 -17.07 13.60 -4.35
C GLU A 303 -16.76 14.85 -3.50
N ILE A 304 -16.67 16.03 -4.13
CA ILE A 304 -16.48 17.33 -3.46
C ILE A 304 -17.63 17.69 -2.49
N GLY A 305 -18.74 16.95 -2.49
CA GLY A 305 -19.81 17.13 -1.51
C GLY A 305 -19.43 16.66 -0.09
N GLU A 306 -18.45 15.75 0.02
CA GLU A 306 -18.09 15.09 1.29
C GLU A 306 -16.98 15.80 2.07
N ILE A 307 -16.43 16.91 1.55
CA ILE A 307 -15.37 17.67 2.24
C ILE A 307 -15.93 18.60 3.32
N SER A 308 -15.13 18.85 4.35
CA SER A 308 -15.51 19.74 5.45
C SER A 308 -15.73 21.19 4.96
N PRO A 309 -16.60 21.98 5.62
CA PRO A 309 -16.77 23.41 5.31
C PRO A 309 -15.48 24.23 5.45
N ALA A 310 -14.61 23.85 6.40
CA ALA A 310 -13.31 24.50 6.59
C ALA A 310 -12.38 24.25 5.38
N PHE A 311 -12.42 23.04 4.83
CA PHE A 311 -11.65 22.68 3.64
C PHE A 311 -12.20 23.38 2.38
N GLN A 312 -13.52 23.51 2.25
CA GLN A 312 -14.16 24.26 1.17
C GLN A 312 -13.68 25.71 1.13
N ALA A 313 -13.55 26.38 2.28
CA ALA A 313 -13.06 27.75 2.35
C ALA A 313 -11.61 27.87 1.82
N LYS A 314 -10.73 26.92 2.17
CA LYS A 314 -9.35 26.88 1.64
C LYS A 314 -9.33 26.64 0.14
N LEU A 315 -10.13 25.69 -0.34
CA LEU A 315 -10.24 25.39 -1.77
C LEU A 315 -10.73 26.61 -2.57
N LEU A 316 -11.73 27.32 -2.06
CA LEU A 316 -12.25 28.55 -2.69
C LEU A 316 -11.16 29.62 -2.81
N ARG A 317 -10.30 29.77 -1.80
CA ARG A 317 -9.18 30.71 -1.86
C ARG A 317 -8.22 30.37 -3.00
N VAL A 318 -7.89 29.10 -3.17
CA VAL A 318 -7.04 28.64 -4.29
C VAL A 318 -7.72 28.88 -5.64
N LEU A 319 -9.04 28.69 -5.74
CA LEU A 319 -9.78 28.92 -6.98
C LEU A 319 -9.93 30.40 -7.34
N GLN A 320 -10.01 31.29 -6.34
CA GLN A 320 -10.14 32.72 -6.56
C GLN A 320 -8.79 33.40 -6.83
N GLU A 321 -7.78 33.08 -6.03
CA GLU A 321 -6.47 33.75 -6.07
C GLU A 321 -5.51 33.04 -7.03
N GLY A 322 -5.73 31.75 -7.33
CA GLY A 322 -4.76 30.92 -8.06
C GLY A 322 -3.50 30.64 -7.24
N GLU A 323 -3.60 30.78 -5.91
CA GLU A 323 -2.48 30.72 -4.99
C GLU A 323 -2.77 29.77 -3.83
N PHE A 324 -1.77 29.03 -3.37
CA PHE A 324 -1.88 28.20 -2.17
C PHE A 324 -0.55 28.10 -1.42
N GLU A 325 -0.59 27.63 -0.18
CA GLU A 325 0.58 27.35 0.65
C GLU A 325 0.63 25.86 0.98
N ARG A 326 1.82 25.27 1.00
CA ARG A 326 1.99 23.88 1.45
C ARG A 326 1.69 23.78 2.95
N VAL A 327 1.22 22.62 3.39
CA VAL A 327 1.02 22.37 4.82
C VAL A 327 2.35 22.52 5.56
N GLY A 328 2.38 23.35 6.59
CA GLY A 328 3.58 23.65 7.38
C GLY A 328 4.60 24.58 6.70
N GLY A 329 4.27 25.15 5.54
CA GLY A 329 5.10 26.12 4.83
C GLY A 329 4.43 27.49 4.73
N ASN A 330 5.23 28.55 4.64
CA ASN A 330 4.75 29.94 4.49
C ASN A 330 5.00 30.48 3.08
N LYS A 331 5.38 29.62 2.13
CA LYS A 331 5.69 30.01 0.76
C LYS A 331 4.43 29.89 -0.09
N THR A 332 3.92 31.01 -0.54
CA THR A 332 2.80 31.08 -1.48
C THR A 332 3.23 30.62 -2.88
N LEU A 333 2.46 29.73 -3.48
CA LEU A 333 2.71 29.13 -4.78
C LEU A 333 1.55 29.48 -5.73
N LYS A 334 1.89 30.00 -6.92
CA LYS A 334 0.94 30.29 -7.98
C LYS A 334 0.70 29.08 -8.86
N VAL A 335 -0.56 28.76 -9.12
CA VAL A 335 -0.95 27.71 -10.06
C VAL A 335 -2.00 28.14 -11.06
N ASP A 336 -1.85 27.66 -12.29
CA ASP A 336 -2.88 27.77 -13.32
C ASP A 336 -3.54 26.40 -13.53
N VAL A 337 -4.64 26.13 -12.82
CA VAL A 337 -5.33 24.83 -12.87
C VAL A 337 -6.78 25.04 -13.25
N ARG A 338 -7.26 24.31 -14.26
CA ARG A 338 -8.69 24.21 -14.54
C ARG A 338 -9.30 23.18 -13.59
N LEU A 339 -10.34 23.57 -12.85
CA LEU A 339 -11.05 22.65 -11.99
C LEU A 339 -12.25 22.01 -12.70
N VAL A 340 -12.40 20.70 -12.55
CA VAL A 340 -13.63 19.97 -12.83
C VAL A 340 -14.02 19.25 -11.53
N CYS A 341 -15.27 19.33 -11.11
CA CYS A 341 -15.77 18.70 -9.89
C CYS A 341 -17.19 18.18 -10.05
#